data_AF-A0A4T0BAG5-F1
#
_entry.id   AF-A0A4T0BAG5-F1
#
_cell.length_a   1.000
_cell.length_b   1.000
_cell.length_c   1.000
_cell.angle_alpha   90.00
_cell.angle_beta   90.00
_cell.angle_gamma   90.00
#
_symmetry.space_group_name_H-M   'P 1'
#
loop_
_entity.id
_entity.type
_entity.pdbx_description
1 polymer ?
#
loop_
_entity_poly.entity_id
_entity_poly.type
_entity_poly.pdbx_seq_one_letter_code
_entity_poly.pdbx_strand_id
1 'polypeptide(L)'
;MNLSGALGIEPRDYTVVQTPPSLPQDIELDQAGDVAFKHWSKQSANYTSRLSADGTSFEVRPINHNDTTGEGKFRPDDWPITHHLGPPSMAPDFHPLIEKYGLQVLEAAGFINQKILREPYNDLPIGPIHFHYFRNPGADINELIHPVFRKHLWNNTSDDLYRLLLPAILLATAVLDDPTTLSYFFALSEPMTQVQSTTFNTPCHIMMQPPALSDAQLVQTYNRVCALQNWTNWNWEVSEVSEFNRFGVTKSTIVNNAFVQATVPNTHQSEIHLSDQFGPQLLLYEQQAGAGNRTYDTLQRAAGIPPNKMITILAEGVLARTTVTLAITILHEFVHAFGKAYFPKPVLDHPFQPWFPGKRTNEQGCSFEEFVFGGMIKSLNIWVPPMSLGWDGWQNISPAFGLWFDENEDQWFVHDPVGAQAIMDDYLPVDRSRPKKLWPIPQEWCQRLLTDGMWNDQVTRFGQRAYKLPRLEYWATYRWQRGGPGVWKTGQERWDAVPRDPVSDTAPTWL
;
A
#
# COMPACT_ATOMS: atom_id res chain seq x y z
N MET A 1 -21.50 4.77 -43.06
CA MET A 1 -20.56 5.60 -42.28
C MET A 1 -20.41 4.92 -40.92
N ASN A 2 -19.28 4.26 -40.70
CA ASN A 2 -18.99 3.57 -39.44
C ASN A 2 -18.52 4.59 -38.39
N LEU A 3 -19.25 4.66 -37.27
CA LEU A 3 -18.83 5.31 -36.04
C LEU A 3 -17.95 4.32 -35.26
N SER A 4 -16.64 4.40 -35.47
CA SER A 4 -15.64 3.72 -34.63
C SER A 4 -14.52 4.72 -34.35
N GLY A 5 -14.58 5.38 -33.19
CA GLY A 5 -13.59 6.40 -32.83
C GLY A 5 -13.95 7.25 -31.62
N ALA A 6 -14.57 6.67 -30.59
CA ALA A 6 -14.46 7.25 -29.25
C ALA A 6 -13.28 6.54 -28.58
N LEU A 7 -12.07 7.11 -28.70
CA LEU A 7 -10.97 6.77 -27.80
C LEU A 7 -11.51 6.99 -26.38
N GLY A 8 -11.63 5.91 -25.59
CA GLY A 8 -12.06 6.01 -24.20
C GLY A 8 -11.13 6.97 -23.47
N ILE A 9 -11.69 8.05 -22.93
CA ILE A 9 -10.92 9.00 -22.12
C ILE A 9 -10.57 8.26 -20.82
N GLU A 10 -9.29 8.07 -20.56
CA GLU A 10 -8.76 7.43 -19.35
C GLU A 10 -8.40 8.49 -18.29
N PRO A 11 -8.35 8.12 -16.99
CA PRO A 11 -7.79 8.99 -15.96
C PRO A 11 -6.38 9.44 -16.32
N ARG A 12 -5.98 10.63 -15.83
CA ARG A 12 -4.64 11.15 -16.05
C ARG A 12 -3.59 10.19 -15.48
N ASP A 13 -2.64 9.81 -16.33
CA ASP A 13 -1.47 9.00 -15.97
C ASP A 13 -0.56 9.69 -14.94
N TYR A 14 0.31 8.89 -14.32
CA TYR A 14 1.31 9.36 -13.37
C TYR A 14 2.62 9.66 -14.07
N THR A 15 3.29 10.71 -13.63
CA THR A 15 4.55 11.18 -14.18
C THR A 15 5.71 10.40 -13.55
N VAL A 16 5.87 9.19 -14.04
CA VAL A 16 7.01 8.32 -13.79
C VAL A 16 7.75 8.06 -15.09
N VAL A 17 9.06 7.75 -14.99
CA VAL A 17 9.84 7.34 -16.15
C VAL A 17 9.20 6.08 -16.73
N GLN A 18 8.81 6.09 -18.01
CA GLN A 18 7.95 5.05 -18.57
C GLN A 18 8.70 3.73 -18.77
N THR A 19 9.94 3.81 -19.25
CA THR A 19 10.76 2.64 -19.54
C THR A 19 11.84 2.45 -18.47
N PRO A 20 11.78 1.39 -17.65
CA PRO A 20 12.82 1.09 -16.67
C PRO A 20 14.14 0.69 -17.36
N PRO A 21 15.26 0.69 -16.63
CA PRO A 21 16.52 0.18 -17.17
C PRO A 21 16.41 -1.31 -17.50
N SER A 22 16.72 -1.66 -18.73
CA SER A 22 16.88 -3.04 -19.19
C SER A 22 18.37 -3.36 -19.35
N LEU A 23 18.81 -4.54 -18.88
CA LEU A 23 20.14 -5.02 -19.22
C LEU A 23 20.21 -5.29 -20.74
N PRO A 24 21.38 -5.10 -21.39
CA PRO A 24 21.58 -5.48 -22.78
C PRO A 24 21.19 -6.94 -23.04
N GLN A 25 20.60 -7.24 -24.20
CA GLN A 25 20.11 -8.57 -24.55
C GLN A 25 21.21 -9.65 -24.66
N ASP A 26 22.48 -9.24 -24.73
CA ASP A 26 23.66 -10.12 -24.87
C ASP A 26 24.11 -10.78 -23.55
N ILE A 27 23.17 -11.05 -22.64
CA ILE A 27 23.43 -11.92 -21.49
C ILE A 27 23.74 -13.31 -22.06
N GLU A 28 24.93 -13.85 -21.77
CA GLU A 28 25.41 -15.15 -22.26
C GLU A 28 24.28 -16.18 -22.29
N LEU A 29 24.03 -16.78 -23.46
CA LEU A 29 23.27 -18.02 -23.52
C LEU A 29 24.13 -19.11 -22.86
N ASP A 30 23.51 -20.01 -22.09
CA ASP A 30 24.24 -21.17 -21.62
C ASP A 30 24.54 -22.13 -22.80
N GLN A 31 25.25 -23.23 -22.52
CA GLN A 31 25.61 -24.21 -23.55
C GLN A 31 24.39 -24.88 -24.21
N ALA A 32 23.19 -24.75 -23.65
CA ALA A 32 21.93 -25.27 -24.20
C ALA A 32 21.19 -24.23 -25.07
N GLY A 33 21.67 -22.99 -25.15
CA GLY A 33 21.01 -21.92 -25.90
C GLY A 33 19.86 -21.25 -25.14
N ASP A 34 19.72 -21.53 -23.84
CA ASP A 34 18.81 -20.83 -22.95
C ASP A 34 19.46 -19.54 -22.45
N VAL A 35 18.66 -18.49 -22.19
CA VAL A 35 19.15 -17.28 -21.51
C VAL A 35 19.75 -17.73 -20.18
N ALA A 36 21.08 -17.62 -20.01
CA ALA A 36 21.69 -17.95 -18.74
C ALA A 36 21.26 -16.86 -17.76
N PHE A 37 20.16 -17.09 -17.04
CA PHE A 37 19.71 -16.27 -15.93
C PHE A 37 20.71 -16.41 -14.77
N LYS A 38 21.92 -15.86 -14.91
CA LYS A 38 22.81 -15.57 -13.80
C LYS A 38 22.23 -14.35 -13.09
N HIS A 39 21.51 -14.61 -11.99
CA HIS A 39 20.89 -13.68 -11.04
C HIS A 39 21.11 -12.19 -11.35
N TRP A 40 20.02 -11.46 -11.61
CA TRP A 40 20.03 -10.01 -11.80
C TRP A 40 20.93 -9.26 -10.78
N SER A 41 20.92 -9.70 -9.53
CA SER A 41 21.71 -9.14 -8.43
C SER A 41 23.23 -9.33 -8.55
N LYS A 42 23.69 -10.31 -9.34
CA LYS A 42 25.12 -10.53 -9.66
C LYS A 42 25.59 -9.70 -10.85
N GLN A 43 24.68 -9.44 -11.80
CA GLN A 43 24.99 -8.73 -13.04
C GLN A 43 24.88 -7.21 -12.87
N SER A 44 23.81 -6.75 -12.20
CA SER A 44 23.45 -5.33 -12.08
C SER A 44 24.57 -4.44 -11.52
N ALA A 45 25.39 -4.95 -10.60
CA ALA A 45 26.54 -4.21 -10.06
C ALA A 45 27.60 -3.81 -11.10
N ASN A 46 27.63 -4.48 -12.26
CA ASN A 46 28.53 -4.19 -13.37
C ASN A 46 27.96 -3.18 -14.36
N TYR A 47 26.77 -2.64 -14.10
CA TYR A 47 26.11 -1.68 -14.96
C TYR A 47 25.73 -0.43 -14.20
N THR A 48 25.70 0.69 -14.92
CA THR A 48 25.13 1.95 -14.44
C THR A 48 24.01 2.36 -15.38
N SER A 49 23.07 3.14 -14.86
CA SER A 49 22.02 3.78 -15.66
C SER A 49 22.01 5.30 -15.51
N ARG A 50 21.50 5.99 -16.53
CA ARG A 50 21.11 7.41 -16.47
C ARG A 50 19.77 7.61 -17.15
N LEU A 51 19.09 8.70 -16.81
CA LEU A 51 17.90 9.11 -17.56
C LEU A 51 18.31 9.49 -18.99
N SER A 52 17.49 9.12 -19.97
CA SER A 52 17.61 9.63 -21.33
C SER A 52 17.44 11.15 -21.37
N ALA A 53 17.89 11.79 -22.45
CA ALA A 53 17.83 13.25 -22.58
C ALA A 53 16.40 13.83 -22.47
N ASP A 54 15.39 13.06 -22.85
CA ASP A 54 13.97 13.40 -22.74
C ASP A 54 13.32 12.96 -21.41
N GLY A 55 14.05 12.24 -20.56
CA GLY A 55 13.60 11.77 -19.26
C GLY A 55 12.54 10.65 -19.29
N THR A 56 12.26 10.06 -20.46
CA THR A 56 11.19 9.05 -20.60
C THR A 56 11.66 7.62 -20.37
N SER A 57 12.98 7.39 -20.41
CA SER A 57 13.60 6.07 -20.30
C SER A 57 14.93 6.11 -19.54
N PHE A 58 15.51 4.94 -19.29
CA PHE A 58 16.87 4.79 -18.78
C PHE A 58 17.80 4.23 -19.85
N GLU A 59 18.94 4.90 -20.04
CA GLU A 59 20.09 4.37 -20.78
C GLU A 59 20.96 3.55 -19.83
N VAL A 60 21.44 2.38 -20.28
CA VAL A 60 22.26 1.46 -19.47
C VAL A 60 23.59 1.19 -20.18
N ARG A 61 24.68 1.17 -19.42
CA ARG A 61 26.01 0.77 -19.93
C ARG A 61 26.80 -0.04 -18.90
N PRO A 62 27.77 -0.87 -19.33
CA PRO A 62 28.67 -1.55 -18.41
C PRO A 62 29.64 -0.56 -17.74
N ILE A 63 30.07 -0.89 -16.52
CA ILE A 63 31.05 -0.16 -15.71
C ILE A 63 32.44 -0.76 -15.92
N ASN A 64 33.42 0.08 -16.23
CA ASN A 64 34.82 -0.29 -16.21
C ASN A 64 35.38 -0.14 -14.78
N HIS A 65 35.47 -1.24 -14.04
CA HIS A 65 36.01 -1.24 -12.67
C HIS A 65 37.52 -0.92 -12.60
N ASN A 66 38.23 -0.95 -13.72
CA ASN A 66 39.65 -0.61 -13.80
C ASN A 66 39.89 0.87 -14.18
N ASP A 67 38.83 1.67 -14.35
CA ASP A 67 38.95 3.09 -14.64
C ASP A 67 39.54 3.85 -13.45
N THR A 68 40.75 4.38 -13.63
CA THR A 68 41.50 5.11 -12.61
C THR A 68 40.86 6.43 -12.19
N THR A 69 39.92 6.98 -12.97
CA THR A 69 39.20 8.20 -12.63
C THR A 69 38.06 7.97 -11.62
N GLY A 70 37.63 6.71 -11.47
CA GLY A 70 36.44 6.35 -10.68
C GLY A 70 35.11 6.61 -11.39
N GLU A 71 35.12 7.12 -12.62
CA GLU A 71 33.89 7.39 -13.41
C GLU A 71 33.33 6.13 -14.11
N GLY A 72 34.09 5.03 -14.09
CA GLY A 72 33.70 3.73 -14.61
C GLY A 72 33.63 3.68 -16.13
N LYS A 73 34.40 4.50 -16.85
CA LYS A 73 34.34 4.68 -18.31
C LYS A 73 35.26 3.69 -19.05
N PHE A 74 34.82 3.17 -20.19
CA PHE A 74 35.66 2.45 -21.14
C PHE A 74 36.24 3.39 -22.21
N ARG A 75 35.50 4.44 -22.56
CA ARG A 75 35.87 5.42 -23.59
C ARG A 75 35.69 6.85 -23.08
N PRO A 76 36.38 7.84 -23.66
CA PRO A 76 36.26 9.24 -23.25
C PRO A 76 34.83 9.83 -23.37
N ASP A 77 34.02 9.31 -24.30
CA ASP A 77 32.64 9.71 -24.57
C ASP A 77 31.60 9.01 -23.67
N ASP A 78 32.00 8.01 -22.89
CA ASP A 78 31.12 7.42 -21.88
C ASP A 78 30.76 8.47 -20.81
N TRP A 79 29.51 8.44 -20.36
CA TRP A 79 29.05 9.29 -19.25
C TRP A 79 29.42 8.67 -17.89
N PRO A 80 29.74 9.45 -16.85
CA PRO A 80 30.17 8.91 -15.56
C PRO A 80 29.05 8.14 -14.86
N ILE A 81 29.38 7.18 -13.97
CA ILE A 81 28.38 6.46 -13.16
C ILE A 81 27.37 7.45 -12.55
N THR A 82 26.08 7.27 -12.87
CA THR A 82 25.02 8.20 -12.45
C THR A 82 24.08 7.53 -11.46
N HIS A 83 23.46 6.40 -11.83
CA HIS A 83 22.69 5.57 -10.92
C HIS A 83 23.23 4.15 -10.92
N HIS A 84 23.38 3.58 -9.72
CA HIS A 84 23.70 2.18 -9.53
C HIS A 84 22.43 1.32 -9.64
N LEU A 85 22.53 0.24 -10.41
CA LEU A 85 21.46 -0.75 -10.58
C LEU A 85 21.53 -1.82 -9.48
N GLY A 86 20.38 -2.41 -9.19
CA GLY A 86 20.26 -3.55 -8.29
C GLY A 86 20.48 -3.23 -6.81
N PRO A 87 20.82 -4.23 -5.97
CA PRO A 87 20.88 -4.05 -4.53
C PRO A 87 21.86 -2.93 -4.11
N PRO A 88 21.47 -2.05 -3.17
CA PRO A 88 22.26 -0.90 -2.78
C PRO A 88 23.47 -1.26 -1.91
N SER A 89 23.53 -2.48 -1.36
CA SER A 89 24.68 -2.97 -0.59
C SER A 89 24.85 -4.49 -0.73
N MET A 90 25.85 -5.06 -0.06
CA MET A 90 26.04 -6.51 0.03
C MET A 90 25.09 -7.19 1.03
N ALA A 91 24.21 -6.43 1.69
CA ALA A 91 23.23 -7.01 2.60
C ALA A 91 22.36 -8.05 1.88
N PRO A 92 22.05 -9.18 2.54
CA PRO A 92 21.16 -10.17 1.97
C PRO A 92 19.72 -9.65 1.95
N ASP A 93 18.94 -10.15 1.00
CA ASP A 93 17.47 -10.16 1.08
C ASP A 93 16.72 -8.82 0.99
N PHE A 94 17.07 -7.96 0.03
CA PHE A 94 16.27 -6.76 -0.25
C PHE A 94 14.91 -7.09 -0.88
N HIS A 95 13.92 -6.21 -0.69
CA HIS A 95 12.65 -6.30 -1.41
C HIS A 95 12.87 -6.43 -2.93
N PRO A 96 12.11 -7.26 -3.68
CA PRO A 96 12.38 -7.51 -5.11
C PRO A 96 12.48 -6.26 -5.99
N LEU A 97 11.71 -5.21 -5.69
CA LEU A 97 11.83 -3.90 -6.36
C LEU A 97 13.19 -3.24 -6.15
N ILE A 98 13.71 -3.25 -4.91
CA ILE A 98 15.04 -2.73 -4.58
C ILE A 98 16.11 -3.63 -5.18
N GLU A 99 15.93 -4.94 -5.07
CA GLU A 99 16.86 -5.94 -5.60
C GLU A 99 17.03 -5.81 -7.12
N LYS A 100 15.95 -5.51 -7.85
CA LYS A 100 15.98 -5.29 -9.29
C LYS A 100 16.50 -3.90 -9.63
N TYR A 101 15.82 -2.85 -9.21
CA TYR A 101 16.13 -1.53 -9.75
C TYR A 101 17.22 -0.80 -8.96
N GLY A 102 17.27 -1.00 -7.65
CA GLY A 102 18.11 -0.20 -6.75
C GLY A 102 17.45 1.11 -6.34
N LEU A 103 17.87 1.65 -5.19
CA LEU A 103 17.27 2.86 -4.60
C LEU A 103 17.42 4.09 -5.50
N GLN A 104 18.57 4.26 -6.14
CA GLN A 104 18.85 5.42 -6.99
C GLN A 104 17.98 5.43 -8.26
N VAL A 105 17.68 4.26 -8.82
CA VAL A 105 16.79 4.16 -9.98
C VAL A 105 15.34 4.38 -9.57
N LEU A 106 14.89 3.80 -8.44
CA LEU A 106 13.54 4.01 -7.94
C LEU A 106 13.29 5.48 -7.55
N GLU A 107 14.29 6.13 -6.96
CA GLU A 107 14.30 7.57 -6.72
C GLU A 107 14.24 8.34 -8.04
N ALA A 108 15.12 8.01 -8.99
CA ALA A 108 15.20 8.65 -10.30
C ALA A 108 13.91 8.57 -11.11
N ALA A 109 13.19 7.47 -10.97
CA ALA A 109 11.95 7.21 -11.69
C ALA A 109 10.71 7.89 -11.09
N GLY A 110 10.81 8.46 -9.89
CA GLY A 110 9.70 9.15 -9.22
C GLY A 110 8.89 8.29 -8.24
N PHE A 111 9.40 7.14 -7.80
CA PHE A 111 8.71 6.30 -6.80
C PHE A 111 9.00 6.71 -5.35
N ILE A 112 10.13 7.39 -5.11
CA ILE A 112 10.56 7.77 -3.75
C ILE A 112 10.39 9.27 -3.51
N ASN A 113 11.00 10.10 -4.34
CA ASN A 113 10.82 11.55 -4.31
C ASN A 113 10.10 11.99 -5.58
N GLN A 114 9.28 13.04 -5.47
CA GLN A 114 8.72 13.68 -6.64
C GLN A 114 9.78 14.57 -7.30
N LYS A 115 9.95 14.47 -8.62
CA LYS A 115 10.93 15.27 -9.39
C LYS A 115 10.32 16.37 -10.25
N ILE A 116 9.00 16.35 -10.42
CA ILE A 116 8.26 17.28 -11.28
C ILE A 116 7.45 18.23 -10.40
N LEU A 117 7.27 19.46 -10.88
CA LEU A 117 6.56 20.51 -10.19
C LEU A 117 5.19 20.02 -9.71
N ARG A 118 5.06 20.03 -8.39
CA ARG A 118 3.86 19.80 -7.59
C ARG A 118 2.70 20.64 -8.13
N GLU A 119 1.53 20.04 -8.33
CA GLU A 119 0.31 20.84 -8.41
C GLU A 119 0.08 21.56 -7.07
N PRO A 120 -0.35 22.82 -7.04
CA PRO A 120 -0.52 23.54 -5.78
C PRO A 120 -1.41 22.74 -4.82
N TYR A 121 -0.91 22.46 -3.60
CA TYR A 121 -1.75 21.90 -2.53
C TYR A 121 -2.56 23.05 -1.92
N ASN A 122 -3.46 23.62 -2.71
CA ASN A 122 -4.23 24.75 -2.23
C ASN A 122 -5.62 24.34 -1.73
N ASP A 123 -6.02 23.10 -1.94
CA ASP A 123 -7.34 22.61 -1.55
C ASP A 123 -7.23 21.14 -1.11
N LEU A 124 -7.78 20.83 0.07
CA LEU A 124 -7.81 19.49 0.68
C LEU A 124 -8.83 18.60 -0.03
N PRO A 125 -8.73 17.26 0.04
CA PRO A 125 -9.64 16.37 -0.71
C PRO A 125 -11.11 16.55 -0.29
N ILE A 126 -11.99 16.79 -1.28
CA ILE A 126 -13.45 16.90 -1.11
C ILE A 126 -14.13 15.73 -1.83
N GLY A 127 -14.93 14.95 -1.10
CA GLY A 127 -15.57 13.75 -1.65
C GLY A 127 -16.64 14.04 -2.72
N PRO A 128 -16.92 13.10 -3.64
CA PRO A 128 -17.84 13.32 -4.76
C PRO A 128 -19.26 13.71 -4.35
N ILE A 129 -19.77 13.16 -3.24
CA ILE A 129 -21.10 13.50 -2.74
C ILE A 129 -21.10 14.60 -1.69
N HIS A 130 -19.97 15.27 -1.43
CA HIS A 130 -19.85 16.25 -0.35
C HIS A 130 -20.99 17.27 -0.38
N PHE A 131 -21.30 17.85 -1.54
CA PHE A 131 -22.36 18.86 -1.70
C PHE A 131 -23.76 18.29 -2.00
N HIS A 132 -23.97 16.97 -1.88
CA HIS A 132 -25.30 16.39 -2.06
C HIS A 132 -26.24 16.77 -0.90
N TYR A 133 -27.54 16.89 -1.21
CA TYR A 133 -28.57 17.36 -0.27
C TYR A 133 -28.67 16.56 1.03
N PHE A 134 -28.28 15.28 1.05
CA PHE A 134 -28.31 14.45 2.25
C PHE A 134 -26.97 14.42 3.01
N ARG A 135 -25.87 14.81 2.36
CA ARG A 135 -24.52 14.83 2.94
C ARG A 135 -24.18 16.19 3.55
N ASN A 136 -24.50 17.27 2.84
CA ASN A 136 -24.27 18.67 3.24
C ASN A 136 -25.30 19.59 2.54
N PRO A 137 -26.58 19.58 2.95
CA PRO A 137 -27.63 20.38 2.30
C PRO A 137 -27.35 21.89 2.28
N GLY A 138 -26.56 22.38 3.23
CA GLY A 138 -26.20 23.79 3.35
C GLY A 138 -24.95 24.18 2.55
N ALA A 139 -24.27 23.21 1.91
CA ALA A 139 -22.94 23.40 1.32
C ALA A 139 -21.95 24.10 2.29
N ASP A 140 -22.05 23.78 3.58
CA ASP A 140 -21.21 24.37 4.62
C ASP A 140 -19.81 23.74 4.56
N ILE A 141 -18.82 24.58 4.26
CA ILE A 141 -17.40 24.17 4.24
C ILE A 141 -16.91 23.72 5.61
N ASN A 142 -17.60 24.08 6.70
CA ASN A 142 -17.28 23.60 8.04
C ASN A 142 -17.73 22.14 8.26
N GLU A 143 -18.52 21.57 7.35
CA GLU A 143 -18.98 20.18 7.38
C GLU A 143 -18.21 19.25 6.42
N LEU A 144 -17.01 19.67 6.01
CA LEU A 144 -16.08 18.87 5.20
C LEU A 144 -15.82 17.49 5.78
N ILE A 145 -15.67 17.38 7.10
CA ILE A 145 -15.34 16.12 7.78
C ILE A 145 -16.60 15.24 7.93
N HIS A 146 -16.50 13.98 7.51
CA HIS A 146 -17.58 13.00 7.68
C HIS A 146 -17.91 12.84 9.18
N PRO A 147 -19.20 12.75 9.59
CA PRO A 147 -19.59 12.71 11.00
C PRO A 147 -18.80 11.73 11.87
N VAL A 148 -18.52 10.52 11.36
CA VAL A 148 -17.78 9.46 12.05
C VAL A 148 -16.30 9.74 12.30
N PHE A 149 -15.73 10.79 11.70
CA PHE A 149 -14.34 11.20 11.90
C PHE A 149 -14.21 12.51 12.66
N ARG A 150 -15.32 13.13 13.08
CA ARG A 150 -15.30 14.40 13.83
C ARG A 150 -14.60 14.22 15.17
N LYS A 151 -13.86 15.25 15.59
CA LYS A 151 -12.98 15.25 16.77
C LYS A 151 -13.58 14.69 18.05
N HIS A 152 -14.87 14.91 18.30
CA HIS A 152 -15.53 14.44 19.53
C HIS A 152 -15.55 12.90 19.69
N LEU A 153 -15.36 12.15 18.60
CA LEU A 153 -15.24 10.69 18.61
C LEU A 153 -13.79 10.21 18.87
N TRP A 154 -12.82 11.12 18.90
CA TRP A 154 -11.40 10.82 19.10
C TRP A 154 -11.02 11.02 20.56
N ASN A 155 -10.98 9.94 21.31
CA ASN A 155 -10.65 9.94 22.72
C ASN A 155 -9.20 10.38 22.94
N ASN A 156 -8.97 11.16 24.00
CA ASN A 156 -7.63 11.61 24.42
C ASN A 156 -6.79 12.27 23.31
N THR A 157 -7.45 12.88 22.32
CA THR A 157 -6.78 13.52 21.18
C THR A 157 -6.81 15.04 21.34
N SER A 158 -5.62 15.65 21.48
CA SER A 158 -5.50 17.11 21.58
C SER A 158 -5.88 17.81 20.27
N ASP A 159 -6.18 19.10 20.33
CA ASP A 159 -6.43 19.97 19.17
C ASP A 159 -5.26 19.93 18.17
N ASP A 160 -4.03 20.01 18.68
CA ASP A 160 -2.81 19.99 17.87
C ASP A 160 -2.61 18.64 17.18
N LEU A 161 -2.84 17.53 17.90
CA LEU A 161 -2.76 16.20 17.31
C LEU A 161 -3.85 16.03 16.26
N TYR A 162 -5.10 16.38 16.58
CA TYR A 162 -6.21 16.28 15.62
C TYR A 162 -5.94 17.10 14.35
N ARG A 163 -5.35 18.30 14.48
CA ARG A 163 -4.92 19.12 13.34
C ARG A 163 -3.95 18.39 12.42
N LEU A 164 -2.99 17.64 12.97
CA LEU A 164 -2.04 16.85 12.18
C LEU A 164 -2.72 15.72 11.40
N LEU A 165 -3.82 15.16 11.91
CA LEU A 165 -4.56 14.07 11.27
C LEU A 165 -5.52 14.56 10.18
N LEU A 166 -5.87 15.85 10.16
CA LEU A 166 -6.89 16.41 9.27
C LEU A 166 -6.70 16.03 7.80
N PRO A 167 -5.49 16.07 7.20
CA PRO A 167 -5.32 15.65 5.82
C PRO A 167 -5.71 14.18 5.57
N ALA A 168 -5.39 13.28 6.50
CA ALA A 168 -5.77 11.87 6.42
C ALA A 168 -7.28 11.66 6.65
N ILE A 169 -7.87 12.39 7.60
CA ILE A 169 -9.31 12.37 7.89
C ILE A 169 -10.14 12.86 6.70
N LEU A 170 -9.67 13.91 6.01
CA LEU A 170 -10.34 14.44 4.82
C LEU A 170 -10.20 13.49 3.64
N LEU A 171 -9.04 12.85 3.46
CA LEU A 171 -8.88 11.80 2.46
C LEU A 171 -9.83 10.61 2.74
N ALA A 172 -9.89 10.14 3.98
CA ALA A 172 -10.82 9.08 4.38
C ALA A 172 -12.29 9.50 4.19
N THR A 173 -12.62 10.76 4.49
CA THR A 173 -13.95 11.33 4.22
C THR A 173 -14.27 11.29 2.72
N ALA A 174 -13.35 11.74 1.88
CA ALA A 174 -13.56 11.78 0.44
C ALA A 174 -13.78 10.38 -0.16
N VAL A 175 -13.06 9.37 0.34
CA VAL A 175 -13.27 7.96 -0.03
C VAL A 175 -14.63 7.44 0.44
N LEU A 176 -15.08 7.75 1.68
CA LEU A 176 -16.42 7.34 2.15
C LEU A 176 -17.56 8.02 1.40
N ASP A 177 -17.32 9.23 0.90
CA ASP A 177 -18.26 10.01 0.08
C ASP A 177 -18.28 9.54 -1.40
N ASP A 178 -17.49 8.53 -1.79
CA ASP A 178 -17.54 7.92 -3.12
C ASP A 178 -18.74 6.95 -3.24
N PRO A 179 -19.63 7.08 -4.25
CA PRO A 179 -20.80 6.20 -4.41
C PRO A 179 -20.46 4.72 -4.60
N THR A 180 -19.33 4.40 -5.25
CA THR A 180 -18.85 3.02 -5.39
C THR A 180 -18.39 2.50 -4.03
N THR A 181 -17.70 3.30 -3.23
CA THR A 181 -17.39 2.93 -1.84
C THR A 181 -18.66 2.67 -1.02
N LEU A 182 -19.69 3.51 -1.12
CA LEU A 182 -20.95 3.29 -0.42
C LEU A 182 -21.65 1.98 -0.85
N SER A 183 -21.51 1.54 -2.10
CA SER A 183 -22.05 0.24 -2.51
C SER A 183 -21.45 -0.96 -1.75
N TYR A 184 -20.20 -0.85 -1.28
CA TYR A 184 -19.57 -1.83 -0.41
C TYR A 184 -20.25 -1.88 0.96
N PHE A 185 -20.44 -0.72 1.59
CA PHE A 185 -21.12 -0.60 2.89
C PHE A 185 -22.61 -1.00 2.83
N PHE A 186 -23.28 -0.73 1.70
CA PHE A 186 -24.63 -1.23 1.46
C PHE A 186 -24.65 -2.76 1.52
N ALA A 187 -23.75 -3.41 0.77
CA ALA A 187 -23.70 -4.86 0.72
C ALA A 187 -23.32 -5.50 2.07
N LEU A 188 -22.48 -4.81 2.86
CA LEU A 188 -22.04 -5.27 4.18
C LEU A 188 -23.15 -5.16 5.23
N SER A 189 -24.03 -4.17 5.11
CA SER A 189 -25.12 -3.94 6.06
C SER A 189 -26.47 -4.55 5.66
N GLU A 190 -26.62 -5.01 4.42
CA GLU A 190 -27.90 -5.53 3.93
C GLU A 190 -27.89 -7.07 3.87
N PRO A 191 -28.74 -7.77 4.67
CA PRO A 191 -28.76 -9.23 4.65
C PRO A 191 -29.13 -9.82 3.29
N MET A 192 -29.97 -9.14 2.50
CA MET A 192 -30.40 -9.64 1.19
C MET A 192 -29.28 -9.69 0.14
N THR A 193 -28.19 -8.94 0.34
CA THR A 193 -27.00 -9.00 -0.53
C THR A 193 -26.03 -10.08 -0.09
N GLN A 194 -26.34 -10.86 0.94
CA GLN A 194 -25.47 -11.90 1.48
C GLN A 194 -25.97 -13.27 1.03
N VAL A 195 -25.12 -14.02 0.34
CA VAL A 195 -25.43 -15.39 -0.06
C VAL A 195 -24.78 -16.33 0.94
N GLN A 196 -25.61 -17.16 1.59
CA GLN A 196 -25.10 -18.23 2.43
C GLN A 196 -24.39 -19.25 1.55
N SER A 197 -23.18 -19.64 1.95
CA SER A 197 -22.44 -20.70 1.28
C SER A 197 -21.93 -21.72 2.29
N THR A 198 -22.02 -23.00 1.90
CA THR A 198 -21.45 -24.14 2.62
C THR A 198 -20.16 -24.64 1.99
N THR A 199 -19.65 -23.94 0.96
CA THR A 199 -18.45 -24.30 0.19
C THR A 199 -17.17 -24.35 1.05
N PHE A 200 -17.23 -23.95 2.34
CA PHE A 200 -16.07 -23.67 3.18
C PHE A 200 -16.06 -24.44 4.51
N ASN A 201 -16.66 -25.64 4.55
CA ASN A 201 -16.76 -26.55 5.72
C ASN A 201 -17.39 -25.95 7.01
N THR A 202 -17.77 -24.67 6.97
CA THR A 202 -18.53 -23.91 7.96
C THR A 202 -19.53 -23.02 7.22
N PRO A 203 -20.74 -22.78 7.75
CA PRO A 203 -21.65 -21.81 7.15
C PRO A 203 -20.98 -20.43 7.08
N CYS A 204 -20.95 -19.84 5.89
CA CYS A 204 -20.38 -18.52 5.66
C CYS A 204 -21.35 -17.63 4.86
N HIS A 205 -21.03 -16.33 4.79
CA HIS A 205 -21.76 -15.35 3.98
C HIS A 205 -20.81 -14.69 2.99
N ILE A 206 -21.19 -14.66 1.72
CA ILE A 206 -20.49 -13.91 0.68
C ILE A 206 -21.29 -12.64 0.40
N MET A 207 -20.62 -11.49 0.49
CA MET A 207 -21.20 -10.17 0.28
C MET A 207 -21.25 -9.80 -1.21
N MET A 208 -22.43 -9.76 -1.81
CA MET A 208 -22.62 -9.40 -3.21
C MET A 208 -22.81 -7.89 -3.37
N GLN A 209 -21.75 -7.20 -3.80
CA GLN A 209 -21.80 -5.76 -4.07
C GLN A 209 -22.63 -5.46 -5.33
N PRO A 210 -23.64 -4.58 -5.26
CA PRO A 210 -24.40 -4.16 -6.43
C PRO A 210 -23.57 -3.16 -7.26
N PRO A 211 -23.61 -3.24 -8.61
CA PRO A 211 -22.78 -2.38 -9.47
C PRO A 211 -23.06 -0.87 -9.30
N ALA A 212 -24.28 -0.51 -8.89
CA ALA A 212 -24.67 0.85 -8.55
C ALA A 212 -25.80 0.84 -7.51
N LEU A 213 -25.91 1.94 -6.75
CA LEU A 213 -27.00 2.18 -5.82
C LEU A 213 -27.96 3.23 -6.40
N SER A 214 -29.26 3.08 -6.11
CA SER A 214 -30.23 4.16 -6.29
C SER A 214 -30.03 5.28 -5.26
N ASP A 215 -30.55 6.48 -5.52
CA ASP A 215 -30.48 7.61 -4.56
C ASP A 215 -31.02 7.23 -3.18
N ALA A 216 -32.12 6.48 -3.12
CA ALA A 216 -32.70 6.02 -1.85
C ALA A 216 -31.74 5.09 -1.10
N GLN A 217 -31.06 4.18 -1.81
CA GLN A 217 -30.05 3.29 -1.24
C GLN A 217 -28.78 4.03 -0.84
N LEU A 218 -28.37 5.07 -1.58
CA LEU A 218 -27.25 5.94 -1.22
C LEU A 218 -27.54 6.68 0.09
N VAL A 219 -28.70 7.33 0.20
CA VAL A 219 -29.13 8.03 1.42
C VAL A 219 -29.21 7.06 2.60
N GLN A 220 -29.82 5.89 2.39
CA GLN A 220 -29.92 4.87 3.44
C GLN A 220 -28.54 4.40 3.91
N THR A 221 -27.64 4.10 2.99
CA THR A 221 -26.28 3.64 3.31
C THR A 221 -25.48 4.72 4.02
N TYR A 222 -25.50 5.95 3.51
CA TYR A 222 -24.84 7.09 4.14
C TYR A 222 -25.33 7.29 5.59
N ASN A 223 -26.64 7.19 5.82
CA ASN A 223 -27.21 7.28 7.17
C ASN A 223 -26.74 6.13 8.09
N ARG A 224 -26.59 4.90 7.57
CA ARG A 224 -26.01 3.78 8.33
C ARG A 224 -24.54 4.03 8.68
N VAL A 225 -23.75 4.54 7.73
CA VAL A 225 -22.36 4.95 7.98
C VAL A 225 -22.33 6.04 9.06
N CYS A 226 -23.18 7.07 8.98
CA CYS A 226 -23.25 8.10 10.01
C CYS A 226 -23.68 7.59 11.40
N ALA A 227 -24.59 6.60 11.44
CA ALA A 227 -25.08 6.04 12.70
C ALA A 227 -23.98 5.33 13.50
N LEU A 228 -22.86 4.93 12.88
CA LEU A 228 -21.72 4.31 13.56
C LEU A 228 -21.14 5.17 14.69
N GLN A 229 -21.30 6.50 14.63
CA GLN A 229 -20.89 7.40 15.71
C GLN A 229 -21.51 7.07 17.08
N ASN A 230 -22.63 6.33 17.10
CA ASN A 230 -23.30 5.92 18.34
C ASN A 230 -22.68 4.66 18.98
N TRP A 231 -21.83 3.93 18.25
CA TRP A 231 -21.32 2.62 18.64
C TRP A 231 -19.82 2.47 18.45
N THR A 232 -19.12 3.54 18.09
CA THR A 232 -17.69 3.50 17.80
C THR A 232 -17.00 4.80 18.20
N ASN A 233 -15.82 4.65 18.79
CA ASN A 233 -14.89 5.73 19.10
C ASN A 233 -13.49 5.38 18.60
N TRP A 234 -12.68 6.42 18.38
CA TRP A 234 -11.28 6.34 18.00
C TRP A 234 -10.38 6.53 19.22
N ASN A 235 -9.40 5.67 19.35
CA ASN A 235 -8.43 5.64 20.45
C ASN A 235 -7.02 5.46 19.90
N TRP A 236 -6.05 5.69 20.77
CA TRP A 236 -4.64 5.40 20.52
C TRP A 236 -4.22 4.23 21.38
N GLU A 237 -3.53 3.27 20.77
CA GLU A 237 -2.88 2.19 21.49
C GLU A 237 -1.37 2.35 21.34
N VAL A 238 -0.65 2.18 22.45
CA VAL A 238 0.81 2.09 22.40
C VAL A 238 1.12 0.94 21.50
N SER A 239 1.69 1.23 20.33
CA SER A 239 2.21 0.19 19.48
C SER A 239 3.43 -0.38 20.19
N GLU A 240 3.23 -1.44 20.97
CA GLU A 240 4.28 -2.44 21.05
C GLU A 240 4.54 -2.79 19.58
N VAL A 241 5.74 -2.45 19.10
CA VAL A 241 6.16 -2.80 17.75
C VAL A 241 6.42 -4.31 17.75
N SER A 242 5.38 -5.10 17.99
CA SER A 242 5.41 -6.52 18.24
C SER A 242 4.79 -7.25 17.06
N GLU A 243 5.64 -8.09 16.47
CA GLU A 243 5.43 -9.29 15.64
C GLU A 243 4.43 -9.30 14.45
N PHE A 244 3.47 -8.38 14.35
CA PHE A 244 2.36 -8.48 13.39
C PHE A 244 2.16 -7.27 12.45
N ASN A 245 3.01 -6.23 12.51
CA ASN A 245 2.87 -5.04 11.63
C ASN A 245 1.44 -4.44 11.63
N ARG A 246 0.81 -4.35 12.81
CA ARG A 246 -0.55 -3.80 12.96
C ARG A 246 -0.48 -2.30 13.25
N PHE A 247 -1.07 -1.47 12.38
CA PHE A 247 -1.15 0.00 12.54
C PHE A 247 -2.49 0.46 13.10
N GLY A 248 -3.46 -0.44 13.13
CA GLY A 248 -4.76 -0.28 13.72
C GLY A 248 -5.27 -1.63 14.24
N VAL A 249 -6.28 -1.57 15.10
CA VAL A 249 -7.08 -2.72 15.48
C VAL A 249 -8.47 -2.29 15.93
N THR A 250 -9.48 -3.04 15.50
CA THR A 250 -10.87 -2.86 15.92
C THR A 250 -11.28 -3.92 16.93
N LYS A 251 -11.52 -3.49 18.16
CA LYS A 251 -11.92 -4.36 19.28
C LYS A 251 -13.42 -4.22 19.55
N SER A 252 -14.10 -5.32 19.83
CA SER A 252 -15.50 -5.25 20.29
C SER A 252 -15.56 -4.73 21.72
N THR A 253 -16.50 -3.85 22.05
CA THR A 253 -16.71 -3.36 23.41
C THR A 253 -17.30 -4.48 24.28
N ILE A 254 -16.68 -4.75 25.44
CA ILE A 254 -17.09 -5.78 26.38
C ILE A 254 -17.37 -5.14 27.74
N VAL A 255 -18.56 -5.39 28.29
CA VAL A 255 -18.97 -4.95 29.65
C VAL A 255 -19.48 -6.16 30.41
N ASN A 256 -18.99 -6.37 31.64
CA ASN A 256 -19.35 -7.52 32.47
C ASN A 256 -19.19 -8.88 31.74
N ASN A 257 -18.11 -9.02 30.98
CA ASN A 257 -17.79 -10.22 30.19
C ASN A 257 -18.81 -10.57 29.09
N ALA A 258 -19.61 -9.58 28.64
CA ALA A 258 -20.54 -9.72 27.53
C ALA A 258 -20.29 -8.61 26.49
N PHE A 259 -20.47 -8.94 25.20
CA PHE A 259 -20.40 -7.93 24.15
C PHE A 259 -21.56 -6.94 24.28
N VAL A 260 -21.27 -5.66 24.07
CA VAL A 260 -22.29 -4.62 24.04
C VAL A 260 -22.94 -4.59 22.66
N GLN A 261 -24.27 -4.72 22.60
CA GLN A 261 -25.01 -4.75 21.34
C GLN A 261 -24.96 -3.40 20.60
N ALA A 262 -24.84 -3.45 19.28
CA ALA A 262 -25.02 -2.29 18.39
C ALA A 262 -26.44 -2.23 17.81
N THR A 263 -26.63 -2.62 16.55
CA THR A 263 -27.87 -2.35 15.80
C THR A 263 -28.98 -3.37 16.06
N VAL A 264 -28.63 -4.66 16.07
CA VAL A 264 -29.54 -5.81 16.23
C VAL A 264 -28.88 -6.90 17.09
N PRO A 265 -29.62 -7.91 17.57
CA PRO A 265 -29.03 -9.02 18.32
C PRO A 265 -27.82 -9.64 17.61
N ASN A 266 -26.79 -9.99 18.37
CA ASN A 266 -25.52 -10.54 17.90
C ASN A 266 -24.64 -9.61 17.06
N THR A 267 -24.91 -8.29 17.07
CA THR A 267 -23.97 -7.26 16.57
C THR A 267 -23.29 -6.56 17.75
N HIS A 268 -22.16 -5.91 17.51
CA HIS A 268 -21.29 -5.40 18.58
C HIS A 268 -20.88 -3.95 18.36
N GLN A 269 -20.89 -3.17 19.44
CA GLN A 269 -20.16 -1.90 19.51
C GLN A 269 -18.66 -2.17 19.45
N SER A 270 -17.90 -1.19 18.97
CA SER A 270 -16.47 -1.34 18.72
C SER A 270 -15.67 -0.14 19.19
N GLU A 271 -14.41 -0.36 19.51
CA GLU A 271 -13.40 0.67 19.68
C GLU A 271 -12.32 0.46 18.63
N ILE A 272 -12.00 1.53 17.89
CA ILE A 272 -10.90 1.52 16.95
C ILE A 272 -9.68 2.09 17.66
N HIS A 273 -8.57 1.36 17.62
CA HIS A 273 -7.30 1.76 18.21
C HIS A 273 -6.27 1.91 17.09
N LEU A 274 -5.76 3.11 16.89
CA LEU A 274 -4.69 3.38 15.93
C LEU A 274 -3.33 3.45 16.64
N SER A 275 -2.25 3.23 15.89
CA SER A 275 -0.89 3.40 16.39
C SER A 275 -0.64 4.84 16.87
N ASP A 276 -0.17 4.98 18.11
CA ASP A 276 0.24 6.26 18.69
C ASP A 276 1.44 6.91 17.98
N GLN A 277 2.11 6.17 17.09
CA GLN A 277 3.30 6.63 16.35
C GLN A 277 2.97 7.53 15.15
N PHE A 278 1.74 7.52 14.63
CA PHE A 278 1.37 8.37 13.49
C PHE A 278 1.53 9.87 13.80
N GLY A 279 1.06 10.32 14.96
CA GLY A 279 1.12 11.74 15.37
C GLY A 279 2.55 12.30 15.39
N PRO A 280 3.48 11.69 16.14
CA PRO A 280 4.88 12.11 16.18
C PRO A 280 5.56 12.12 14.80
N GLN A 281 5.26 11.16 13.93
CA GLN A 281 5.87 11.07 12.59
C GLN A 281 5.34 12.15 11.65
N LEU A 282 4.02 12.40 11.65
CA LEU A 282 3.42 13.49 10.89
C LEU A 282 4.01 14.85 11.31
N LEU A 283 4.11 15.09 12.62
CA LEU A 283 4.72 16.32 13.16
C LEU A 283 6.18 16.48 12.71
N LEU A 284 6.96 15.40 12.80
CA LEU A 284 8.37 15.40 12.40
C LEU A 284 8.55 15.86 10.95
N TYR A 285 7.75 15.33 10.02
CA TYR A 285 7.91 15.64 8.60
C TYR A 285 7.27 16.95 8.19
N GLU A 286 6.19 17.39 8.86
CA GLU A 286 5.68 18.75 8.70
C GLU A 286 6.78 19.78 9.05
N GLN A 287 7.51 19.56 10.15
CA GLN A 287 8.59 20.44 10.59
C GLN A 287 9.86 20.36 9.71
N GLN A 288 10.05 19.24 9.01
CA GLN A 288 11.22 19.00 8.16
C GLN A 288 10.95 19.23 6.66
N ALA A 289 9.76 19.66 6.29
CA ALA A 289 9.44 19.98 4.90
C ALA A 289 10.48 20.97 4.32
N GLY A 290 11.09 20.60 3.20
CA GLY A 290 12.13 21.34 2.50
C GLY A 290 13.55 20.90 2.88
N ALA A 291 13.70 20.02 3.86
CA ALA A 291 14.98 19.48 4.31
C ALA A 291 15.09 17.97 4.03
N GLY A 292 16.30 17.52 3.70
CA GLY A 292 16.62 16.09 3.65
C GLY A 292 16.53 15.44 5.04
N ASN A 293 16.04 14.21 5.11
CA ASN A 293 15.78 13.53 6.37
C ASN A 293 16.99 12.70 6.87
N ARG A 294 17.70 13.24 7.88
CA ARG A 294 18.90 12.62 8.50
C ARG A 294 18.64 11.27 9.17
N THR A 295 17.41 10.98 9.59
CA THR A 295 17.07 9.68 10.21
C THR A 295 17.22 8.56 9.19
N TYR A 296 16.79 8.78 7.95
CA TYR A 296 16.90 7.75 6.91
C TYR A 296 18.29 7.62 6.32
N ASP A 297 19.14 8.65 6.39
CA ASP A 297 20.57 8.48 6.11
C ASP A 297 21.21 7.51 7.10
N THR A 298 20.82 7.60 8.38
CA THR A 298 21.31 6.69 9.42
C THR A 298 20.82 5.26 9.16
N LEU A 299 19.56 5.10 8.75
CA LEU A 299 19.01 3.78 8.42
C LEU A 299 19.65 3.16 7.17
N GLN A 300 19.91 3.96 6.12
CA GLN A 300 20.65 3.50 4.94
C GLN A 300 22.07 3.05 5.31
N ARG A 301 22.78 3.80 6.16
CA ARG A 301 24.11 3.41 6.66
C ARG A 301 24.05 2.15 7.53
N ALA A 302 23.05 2.01 8.38
CA ALA A 302 22.84 0.82 9.21
C ALA A 302 22.57 -0.43 8.35
N ALA A 303 21.93 -0.27 7.18
CA ALA A 303 21.76 -1.31 6.17
C ALA A 303 23.02 -1.56 5.29
N GLY A 304 24.16 -0.94 5.64
CA GLY A 304 25.43 -1.11 4.95
C GLY A 304 25.48 -0.44 3.57
N ILE A 305 24.58 0.50 3.28
CA ILE A 305 24.56 1.20 1.99
C ILE A 305 25.70 2.22 1.95
N PRO A 306 26.64 2.11 0.99
CA PRO A 306 27.76 3.04 0.91
C PRO A 306 27.29 4.41 0.42
N PRO A 307 28.02 5.50 0.77
CA PRO A 307 27.58 6.86 0.46
C PRO A 307 27.25 7.15 -1.00
N ASN A 308 27.97 6.54 -1.94
CA ASN A 308 27.73 6.69 -3.38
C ASN A 308 26.50 5.95 -3.91
N LYS A 309 25.85 5.11 -3.07
CA LYS A 309 24.60 4.39 -3.40
C LYS A 309 23.40 4.84 -2.56
N MET A 310 23.60 5.75 -1.61
CA MET A 310 22.51 6.34 -0.84
C MET A 310 21.68 7.31 -1.70
N ILE A 311 20.44 7.53 -1.29
CA ILE A 311 19.56 8.56 -1.82
C ILE A 311 19.20 9.57 -0.73
N THR A 312 18.96 10.82 -1.14
CA THR A 312 18.37 11.81 -0.24
C THR A 312 16.87 11.55 -0.16
N ILE A 313 16.31 11.42 1.03
CA ILE A 313 14.85 11.26 1.22
C ILE A 313 14.26 12.59 1.67
N LEU A 314 13.27 13.07 0.93
CA LEU A 314 12.59 14.34 1.21
C LEU A 314 11.42 14.13 2.18
N ALA A 315 11.36 14.93 3.24
CA ALA A 315 10.35 14.81 4.29
C ALA A 315 8.93 14.96 3.74
N GLU A 316 8.68 15.82 2.75
CA GLU A 316 7.37 16.02 2.13
C GLU A 316 6.85 14.77 1.43
N GLY A 317 7.77 14.01 0.82
CA GLY A 317 7.44 12.74 0.20
C GLY A 317 6.95 11.73 1.24
N VAL A 318 7.70 11.62 2.34
CA VAL A 318 7.34 10.74 3.46
C VAL A 318 6.04 11.19 4.13
N LEU A 319 5.86 12.49 4.36
CA LEU A 319 4.63 13.07 4.93
C LEU A 319 3.40 12.69 4.11
N ALA A 320 3.45 12.82 2.79
CA ALA A 320 2.35 12.45 1.92
C ALA A 320 2.03 10.94 2.01
N ARG A 321 3.05 10.08 1.99
CA ARG A 321 2.86 8.62 2.12
C ARG A 321 2.30 8.23 3.49
N THR A 322 2.85 8.77 4.58
CA THR A 322 2.34 8.55 5.95
C THR A 322 0.90 9.02 6.09
N THR A 323 0.54 10.16 5.51
CA THR A 323 -0.84 10.68 5.51
C THR A 323 -1.79 9.73 4.79
N VAL A 324 -1.40 9.22 3.62
CA VAL A 324 -2.22 8.28 2.85
C VAL A 324 -2.32 6.93 3.57
N THR A 325 -1.22 6.40 4.11
CA THR A 325 -1.21 5.18 4.93
C THR A 325 -2.16 5.31 6.11
N LEU A 326 -2.13 6.43 6.85
CA LEU A 326 -3.05 6.70 7.95
C LEU A 326 -4.51 6.73 7.49
N ALA A 327 -4.82 7.41 6.38
CA ALA A 327 -6.18 7.48 5.85
C ALA A 327 -6.72 6.09 5.49
N ILE A 328 -5.87 5.23 4.92
CA ILE A 328 -6.22 3.86 4.58
C ILE A 328 -6.41 3.01 5.85
N THR A 329 -5.53 3.14 6.84
CA THR A 329 -5.71 2.46 8.14
C THR A 329 -7.02 2.89 8.83
N ILE A 330 -7.36 4.18 8.79
CA ILE A 330 -8.66 4.69 9.29
C ILE A 330 -9.82 3.97 8.59
N LEU A 331 -9.81 3.90 7.26
CA LEU A 331 -10.86 3.25 6.49
C LEU A 331 -10.92 1.74 6.74
N HIS A 332 -9.77 1.07 6.80
CA HIS A 332 -9.61 -0.35 7.06
C HIS A 332 -10.29 -0.74 8.38
N GLU A 333 -9.91 -0.07 9.47
CA GLU A 333 -10.48 -0.34 10.79
C GLU A 333 -11.95 0.09 10.87
N PHE A 334 -12.33 1.18 10.18
CA PHE A 334 -13.72 1.60 10.11
C PHE A 334 -14.63 0.53 9.48
N VAL A 335 -14.15 -0.18 8.46
CA VAL A 335 -14.90 -1.28 7.83
C VAL A 335 -15.12 -2.42 8.80
N HIS A 336 -14.14 -2.75 9.64
CA HIS A 336 -14.33 -3.74 10.70
C HIS A 336 -15.38 -3.31 11.72
N ALA A 337 -15.34 -2.05 12.17
CA ALA A 337 -16.33 -1.53 13.10
C ALA A 337 -17.73 -1.55 12.47
N PHE A 338 -17.84 -1.20 11.19
CA PHE A 338 -19.10 -1.24 10.46
C PHE A 338 -19.63 -2.66 10.33
N GLY A 339 -18.78 -3.61 9.94
CA GLY A 339 -19.11 -5.03 9.90
C GLY A 339 -19.61 -5.53 11.25
N LYS A 340 -18.90 -5.25 12.34
CA LYS A 340 -19.32 -5.63 13.71
C LYS A 340 -20.68 -5.03 14.10
N ALA A 341 -20.97 -3.80 13.67
CA ALA A 341 -22.20 -3.11 14.02
C ALA A 341 -23.42 -3.61 13.25
N TYR A 342 -23.27 -4.08 12.02
CA TYR A 342 -24.38 -4.44 11.12
C TYR A 342 -24.46 -5.91 10.72
N PHE A 343 -23.38 -6.68 10.83
CA PHE A 343 -23.32 -8.10 10.49
C PHE A 343 -23.44 -8.96 11.77
N PRO A 344 -24.58 -9.65 11.99
CA PRO A 344 -24.76 -10.45 13.19
C PRO A 344 -23.84 -11.67 13.21
N LYS A 345 -23.24 -11.97 14.37
CA LYS A 345 -22.47 -13.19 14.62
C LYS A 345 -23.25 -14.15 15.54
N PRO A 346 -24.08 -15.06 14.98
CA PRO A 346 -24.97 -15.91 15.78
C PRO A 346 -24.26 -17.01 16.57
N VAL A 347 -23.01 -17.38 16.22
CA VAL A 347 -22.23 -18.45 16.90
C VAL A 347 -20.76 -18.02 17.01
N LEU A 348 -20.10 -18.34 18.12
CA LEU A 348 -18.69 -17.99 18.38
C LEU A 348 -17.71 -18.58 17.35
N ASP A 349 -18.00 -19.77 16.85
CA ASP A 349 -17.16 -20.49 15.86
C ASP A 349 -17.36 -20.01 14.42
N HIS A 350 -18.29 -19.07 14.18
CA HIS A 350 -18.41 -18.43 12.88
C HIS A 350 -17.36 -17.33 12.68
N PRO A 351 -16.87 -17.18 11.44
CA PRO A 351 -16.05 -16.03 11.04
C PRO A 351 -16.73 -14.72 11.43
N PHE A 352 -15.96 -13.77 11.95
CA PHE A 352 -16.50 -12.49 12.45
C PHE A 352 -17.09 -11.59 11.36
N GLN A 353 -16.76 -11.86 10.10
CA GLN A 353 -17.05 -11.00 8.97
C GLN A 353 -17.37 -11.87 7.74
N PRO A 354 -18.23 -11.39 6.82
CA PRO A 354 -18.50 -12.07 5.56
C PRO A 354 -17.24 -12.09 4.67
N TRP A 355 -17.28 -12.81 3.55
CA TRP A 355 -16.25 -12.76 2.52
C TRP A 355 -16.65 -11.82 1.38
N PHE A 356 -15.65 -11.24 0.72
CA PHE A 356 -15.84 -10.51 -0.52
C PHE A 356 -15.64 -11.44 -1.73
N PRO A 357 -16.44 -11.31 -2.81
CA PRO A 357 -16.32 -12.16 -3.99
C PRO A 357 -14.90 -12.19 -4.56
N GLY A 358 -14.37 -13.40 -4.74
CA GLY A 358 -13.02 -13.61 -5.27
C GLY A 358 -11.88 -13.45 -4.26
N LYS A 359 -12.17 -13.24 -2.97
CA LYS A 359 -11.18 -13.17 -1.89
C LYS A 359 -11.17 -14.43 -1.04
N ARG A 360 -9.99 -14.84 -0.59
CA ARG A 360 -9.78 -16.02 0.25
C ARG A 360 -9.72 -15.68 1.74
N THR A 361 -9.42 -14.43 2.07
CA THR A 361 -9.47 -13.90 3.43
C THR A 361 -10.86 -13.33 3.74
N ASN A 362 -11.35 -13.53 4.96
CA ASN A 362 -12.55 -12.88 5.47
C ASN A 362 -12.26 -11.56 6.19
N GLU A 363 -11.01 -11.10 6.13
CA GLU A 363 -10.54 -9.82 6.63
C GLU A 363 -11.14 -8.71 5.75
N GLN A 364 -12.14 -8.01 6.28
CA GLN A 364 -12.89 -7.02 5.52
C GLN A 364 -12.13 -5.73 5.25
N GLY A 365 -11.14 -5.38 6.06
CA GLY A 365 -10.30 -4.22 5.84
C GLY A 365 -9.41 -4.44 4.61
N CYS A 366 -8.76 -5.59 4.53
CA CYS A 366 -8.00 -6.04 3.35
C CYS A 366 -8.89 -6.10 2.10
N SER A 367 -10.07 -6.73 2.22
CA SER A 367 -11.03 -6.86 1.11
C SER A 367 -11.51 -5.49 0.61
N PHE A 368 -11.74 -4.55 1.53
CA PHE A 368 -12.13 -3.18 1.22
C PHE A 368 -11.01 -2.42 0.51
N GLU A 369 -9.77 -2.50 1.00
CA GLU A 369 -8.63 -1.86 0.34
C GLU A 369 -8.47 -2.33 -1.10
N GLU A 370 -8.56 -3.64 -1.34
CA GLU A 370 -8.47 -4.19 -2.69
C GLU A 370 -9.65 -3.80 -3.56
N PHE A 371 -10.86 -3.68 -3.00
CA PHE A 371 -12.02 -3.19 -3.74
C PHE A 371 -11.85 -1.72 -4.14
N VAL A 372 -11.48 -0.87 -3.18
CA VAL A 372 -11.40 0.59 -3.35
C VAL A 372 -10.19 1.00 -4.17
N PHE A 373 -9.02 0.53 -3.79
CA PHE A 373 -7.75 0.96 -4.39
C PHE A 373 -7.24 -0.02 -5.45
N GLY A 374 -7.80 -1.24 -5.56
CA GLY A 374 -7.34 -2.23 -6.55
C GLY A 374 -6.12 -3.06 -6.12
N GLY A 375 -5.72 -2.95 -4.86
CA GLY A 375 -4.62 -3.68 -4.20
C GLY A 375 -4.39 -3.16 -2.78
N MET A 376 -3.65 -3.91 -1.97
CA MET A 376 -3.23 -3.48 -0.62
C MET A 376 -1.90 -2.75 -0.65
N ILE A 377 -1.87 -1.57 -0.05
CA ILE A 377 -0.68 -0.72 -0.02
C ILE A 377 0.27 -1.18 1.08
N LYS A 378 1.55 -1.31 0.73
CA LYS A 378 2.61 -1.74 1.62
C LYS A 378 3.80 -0.80 1.51
N SER A 379 4.53 -0.62 2.60
CA SER A 379 5.75 0.16 2.61
C SER A 379 6.91 -0.62 2.01
N LEU A 380 7.74 0.09 1.23
CA LEU A 380 9.02 -0.45 0.80
C LEU A 380 10.00 -0.28 1.97
N ASN A 381 10.37 -1.39 2.61
CA ASN A 381 11.26 -1.38 3.77
C ASN A 381 12.65 -1.89 3.41
N ILE A 382 13.64 -1.40 4.15
CA ILE A 382 14.97 -1.99 4.19
C ILE A 382 15.11 -2.65 5.55
N TRP A 383 15.22 -3.98 5.55
CA TRP A 383 15.44 -4.75 6.76
C TRP A 383 16.69 -5.61 6.59
N VAL A 384 17.71 -5.33 7.40
CA VAL A 384 18.97 -6.08 7.42
C VAL A 384 19.27 -6.44 8.88
N PRO A 385 19.28 -7.73 9.25
CA PRO A 385 19.65 -8.15 10.59
C PRO A 385 21.03 -7.60 11.01
N PRO A 386 21.21 -7.12 12.26
CA PRO A 386 20.27 -7.19 13.40
C PRO A 386 19.39 -5.92 13.58
N MET A 387 18.66 -5.48 12.55
CA MET A 387 17.69 -4.38 12.71
C MET A 387 16.51 -4.80 13.61
N SER A 388 16.23 -4.00 14.64
CA SER A 388 15.15 -4.27 15.60
C SER A 388 13.77 -4.19 14.95
N LEU A 389 12.80 -4.96 15.47
CA LEU A 389 11.39 -4.87 15.05
C LEU A 389 10.82 -3.44 15.16
N GLY A 390 11.27 -2.65 16.14
CA GLY A 390 10.96 -1.22 16.26
C GLY A 390 11.20 -0.40 14.99
N TRP A 391 12.33 -0.66 14.32
CA TRP A 391 12.71 0.02 13.07
C TRP A 391 11.92 -0.49 11.87
N ASP A 392 11.50 -1.76 11.86
CA ASP A 392 10.61 -2.27 10.82
C ASP A 392 9.23 -1.62 10.94
N GLY A 393 8.62 -1.62 12.13
CA GLY A 393 7.33 -0.95 12.36
C GLY A 393 7.36 0.54 12.00
N TRP A 394 8.47 1.23 12.34
CA TRP A 394 8.64 2.64 11.97
C TRP A 394 8.67 2.87 10.45
N GLN A 395 9.34 2.00 9.69
CA GLN A 395 9.34 2.07 8.22
C GLN A 395 7.97 1.78 7.61
N ASN A 396 7.14 0.99 8.27
CA ASN A 396 5.79 0.74 7.80
C ASN A 396 4.82 1.92 8.04
N ILE A 397 4.96 2.65 9.16
CA ILE A 397 4.16 3.86 9.44
C ILE A 397 4.70 5.08 8.66
N SER A 398 6.02 5.14 8.46
CA SER A 398 6.71 6.14 7.62
C SER A 398 7.41 5.49 6.43
N PRO A 399 6.70 5.29 5.29
CA PRO A 399 7.23 4.58 4.12
C PRO A 399 8.30 5.36 3.37
N ALA A 400 9.50 5.48 3.91
CA ALA A 400 10.54 6.37 3.39
C ALA A 400 11.04 6.02 2.00
N PHE A 401 11.16 4.73 1.70
CA PHE A 401 11.71 4.23 0.46
C PHE A 401 10.63 4.01 -0.60
N GLY A 402 9.43 4.51 -0.37
CA GLY A 402 8.30 4.38 -1.28
C GLY A 402 7.27 3.35 -0.81
N LEU A 403 6.30 3.11 -1.67
CA LEU A 403 5.19 2.19 -1.46
C LEU A 403 5.14 1.18 -2.60
N TRP A 404 4.52 0.03 -2.35
CA TRP A 404 4.27 -1.01 -3.34
C TRP A 404 2.97 -1.73 -3.04
N PHE A 405 2.47 -2.49 -4.00
CA PHE A 405 1.38 -3.43 -3.81
C PHE A 405 1.61 -4.67 -4.66
N ASP A 406 0.83 -5.71 -4.39
CA ASP A 406 0.93 -6.99 -5.08
C ASP A 406 -0.39 -7.40 -5.72
N GLU A 407 -0.31 -8.38 -6.63
CA GLU A 407 -1.44 -8.74 -7.48
C GLU A 407 -2.54 -9.54 -6.81
N ASN A 408 -2.22 -10.24 -5.73
CA ASN A 408 -3.11 -11.18 -5.05
C ASN A 408 -2.73 -11.23 -3.57
N GLU A 409 -3.25 -10.32 -2.75
CA GLU A 409 -2.81 -10.19 -1.36
C GLU A 409 -2.87 -11.55 -0.61
N ASP A 410 -3.95 -12.28 -0.81
CA ASP A 410 -4.27 -13.54 -0.13
C ASP A 410 -3.54 -14.80 -0.65
N GLN A 411 -2.66 -14.69 -1.66
CA GLN A 411 -1.98 -15.86 -2.28
C GLN A 411 -1.22 -16.70 -1.23
N TRP A 412 -0.57 -16.03 -0.28
CA TRP A 412 0.23 -16.67 0.78
C TRP A 412 -0.24 -16.32 2.18
N PHE A 413 -1.50 -15.92 2.34
CA PHE A 413 -2.08 -15.73 3.67
C PHE A 413 -1.93 -17.05 4.46
N VAL A 414 -1.54 -16.94 5.73
CA VAL A 414 -1.32 -18.10 6.62
C VAL A 414 -2.51 -18.23 7.55
N HIS A 415 -3.05 -19.45 7.69
CA HIS A 415 -4.23 -19.70 8.50
C HIS A 415 -3.91 -19.38 9.97
N ASP A 416 -4.72 -18.55 10.61
CA ASP A 416 -4.61 -18.31 12.05
C ASP A 416 -5.30 -19.48 12.79
N PRO A 417 -4.56 -20.37 13.47
CA PRO A 417 -5.15 -21.49 14.19
C PRO A 417 -6.06 -21.06 15.35
N VAL A 418 -6.06 -19.78 15.75
CA VAL A 418 -6.90 -19.21 16.81
C VAL A 418 -8.29 -18.79 16.29
N GLY A 419 -8.54 -18.84 14.98
CA GLY A 419 -9.88 -18.70 14.38
C GLY A 419 -10.41 -17.26 14.25
N ALA A 420 -9.57 -16.24 14.45
CA ALA A 420 -9.97 -14.85 14.24
C ALA A 420 -10.04 -14.48 12.75
N GLN A 421 -9.18 -15.11 11.93
CA GLN A 421 -9.11 -14.96 10.47
C GLN A 421 -9.23 -16.35 9.83
N ALA A 422 -10.16 -16.49 8.89
CA ALA A 422 -10.41 -17.74 8.18
C ALA A 422 -9.89 -17.64 6.74
N ILE A 423 -9.13 -18.64 6.31
CA ILE A 423 -8.72 -18.79 4.91
C ILE A 423 -9.65 -19.78 4.23
N MET A 424 -10.09 -19.44 3.01
CA MET A 424 -10.75 -20.41 2.15
C MET A 424 -9.78 -21.52 1.72
N ASP A 425 -9.97 -22.74 2.23
CA ASP A 425 -9.11 -23.89 1.96
C ASP A 425 -9.27 -24.45 0.53
N ASP A 426 -10.47 -24.45 -0.07
CA ASP A 426 -10.77 -25.36 -1.19
C ASP A 426 -11.38 -24.75 -2.49
N TYR A 427 -11.69 -23.45 -2.58
CA TYR A 427 -12.45 -22.93 -3.74
C TYR A 427 -11.66 -22.13 -4.78
N LEU A 428 -10.58 -21.45 -4.37
CA LEU A 428 -9.68 -20.77 -5.30
C LEU A 428 -8.37 -21.55 -5.27
N PRO A 429 -8.07 -22.40 -6.28
CA PRO A 429 -6.77 -23.05 -6.36
C PRO A 429 -5.73 -21.94 -6.43
N VAL A 430 -5.05 -21.71 -5.32
CA VAL A 430 -3.93 -20.80 -5.34
C VAL A 430 -2.78 -21.54 -6.00
N ASP A 431 -2.50 -21.10 -7.20
CA ASP A 431 -1.29 -21.49 -7.87
C ASP A 431 -0.10 -20.93 -7.08
N ARG A 432 0.39 -21.74 -6.16
CA ARG A 432 1.60 -21.50 -5.37
C ARG A 432 2.87 -21.69 -6.22
N SER A 433 2.73 -22.21 -7.44
CA SER A 433 3.83 -22.39 -8.38
C SER A 433 4.12 -21.13 -9.19
N ARG A 434 3.14 -20.24 -9.39
CA ARG A 434 3.38 -18.94 -10.06
C ARG A 434 3.90 -17.88 -9.09
N PRO A 435 4.79 -16.98 -9.54
CA PRO A 435 5.24 -15.88 -8.71
C PRO A 435 4.13 -14.84 -8.55
N LYS A 436 4.22 -14.09 -7.46
CA LYS A 436 3.39 -12.91 -7.20
C LYS A 436 3.99 -11.70 -7.89
N LYS A 437 3.24 -11.04 -8.77
CA LYS A 437 3.64 -9.75 -9.33
C LYS A 437 3.54 -8.62 -8.28
N LEU A 438 4.54 -7.75 -8.24
CA LEU A 438 4.67 -6.60 -7.34
C LEU A 438 4.86 -5.34 -8.18
N TRP A 439 4.18 -4.25 -7.84
CA TRP A 439 4.34 -2.95 -8.49
C TRP A 439 4.79 -1.88 -7.49
N PRO A 440 5.71 -0.99 -7.86
CA PRO A 440 5.97 0.21 -7.10
C PRO A 440 4.82 1.21 -7.30
N ILE A 441 4.49 1.97 -6.25
CA ILE A 441 3.48 3.03 -6.31
C ILE A 441 4.20 4.37 -6.55
N PRO A 442 3.83 5.14 -7.59
CA PRO A 442 4.36 6.47 -7.83
C PRO A 442 4.20 7.39 -6.63
N GLN A 443 5.20 8.22 -6.35
CA GLN A 443 5.05 9.23 -5.30
C GLN A 443 3.94 10.23 -5.64
N GLU A 444 3.78 10.55 -6.93
CA GLU A 444 2.72 11.44 -7.41
C GLU A 444 1.31 10.91 -7.08
N TRP A 445 1.09 9.59 -7.05
CA TRP A 445 -0.20 9.01 -6.67
C TRP A 445 -0.61 9.44 -5.26
N CYS A 446 0.33 9.36 -4.30
CA CYS A 446 0.10 9.75 -2.92
C CYS A 446 -0.21 11.24 -2.80
N GLN A 447 0.48 12.07 -3.59
CA GLN A 447 0.33 13.52 -3.53
C GLN A 447 -0.99 13.97 -4.15
N ARG A 448 -1.36 13.42 -5.31
CA ARG A 448 -2.61 13.73 -6.00
C ARG A 448 -3.82 13.42 -5.11
N LEU A 449 -3.81 12.29 -4.40
CA LEU A 449 -4.87 11.94 -3.46
C LEU A 449 -5.16 13.01 -2.40
N LEU A 450 -4.15 13.81 -2.04
CA LEU A 450 -4.25 14.85 -1.01
C LEU A 450 -4.64 16.21 -1.59
N THR A 451 -5.05 16.27 -2.86
CA THR A 451 -5.46 17.51 -3.53
C THR A 451 -6.92 17.46 -3.92
N ASP A 452 -7.62 18.57 -3.77
CA ASP A 452 -9.00 18.72 -4.28
C ASP A 452 -9.10 18.52 -5.79
N GLY A 453 -8.10 18.98 -6.56
CA GLY A 453 -8.08 18.81 -8.02
C GLY A 453 -8.21 17.35 -8.46
N MET A 454 -7.60 16.42 -7.72
CA MET A 454 -7.82 15.00 -7.96
C MET A 454 -9.29 14.60 -7.80
N TRP A 455 -9.95 15.07 -6.75
CA TRP A 455 -11.31 14.65 -6.42
C TRP A 455 -12.36 15.36 -7.29
N ASN A 456 -12.27 16.68 -7.43
CA ASN A 456 -13.22 17.49 -8.20
C ASN A 456 -13.05 17.37 -9.73
N ASP A 457 -11.86 17.00 -10.23
CA ASP A 457 -11.64 16.80 -11.67
C ASP A 457 -11.63 15.31 -12.04
N GLN A 458 -10.74 14.52 -11.43
CA GLN A 458 -10.51 13.14 -11.87
C GLN A 458 -11.55 12.18 -11.30
N VAL A 459 -11.82 12.23 -9.99
CA VAL A 459 -12.78 11.30 -9.36
C VAL A 459 -14.20 11.60 -9.81
N THR A 460 -14.61 12.87 -9.90
CA THR A 460 -15.94 13.22 -10.44
C THR A 460 -16.16 12.70 -11.87
N ARG A 461 -15.12 12.65 -12.70
CA ARG A 461 -15.22 12.19 -14.11
C ARG A 461 -15.10 10.68 -14.28
N PHE A 462 -14.18 10.05 -13.55
CA PHE A 462 -13.83 8.65 -13.76
C PHE A 462 -14.22 7.73 -12.59
N GLY A 463 -14.81 8.29 -11.54
CA GLY A 463 -15.14 7.60 -10.30
C GLY A 463 -13.89 7.01 -9.64
N GLN A 464 -14.09 5.88 -8.97
CA GLN A 464 -13.03 5.13 -8.30
C GLN A 464 -11.82 4.79 -9.19
N ARG A 465 -11.99 4.67 -10.52
CA ARG A 465 -10.87 4.38 -11.45
C ARG A 465 -9.78 5.44 -11.39
N ALA A 466 -10.11 6.69 -11.06
CA ALA A 466 -9.14 7.77 -10.99
C ALA A 466 -8.04 7.52 -9.96
N TYR A 467 -8.38 6.92 -8.82
CA TYR A 467 -7.45 6.72 -7.70
C TYR A 467 -7.05 5.28 -7.45
N LYS A 468 -7.42 4.33 -8.33
CA LYS A 468 -6.88 2.97 -8.26
C LYS A 468 -5.36 2.99 -8.38
N LEU A 469 -4.74 2.04 -7.68
CA LEU A 469 -3.31 1.83 -7.69
C LEU A 469 -2.82 1.55 -9.12
N PRO A 470 -1.83 2.30 -9.62
CA PRO A 470 -1.38 2.16 -10.99
C PRO A 470 -0.59 0.87 -11.18
N ARG A 471 -1.06 0.01 -12.09
CA ARG A 471 -0.36 -1.22 -12.51
C ARG A 471 0.64 -0.89 -13.61
N LEU A 472 1.80 -0.36 -13.20
CA LEU A 472 2.89 0.00 -14.11
C LEU A 472 3.62 -1.27 -14.59
N GLU A 473 3.08 -1.93 -15.61
CA GLU A 473 3.56 -3.25 -16.07
C GLU A 473 5.05 -3.31 -16.37
N TYR A 474 5.63 -2.26 -16.96
CA TYR A 474 7.07 -2.22 -17.22
C TYR A 474 7.89 -2.20 -15.93
N TRP A 475 7.39 -1.56 -14.87
CA TRP A 475 8.06 -1.48 -13.57
C TRP A 475 7.79 -2.67 -12.66
N ALA A 476 6.90 -3.57 -13.05
CA ALA A 476 6.57 -4.73 -12.24
C ALA A 476 7.81 -5.61 -11.97
N THR A 477 7.83 -6.19 -10.78
CA THR A 477 8.73 -7.28 -10.41
C THR A 477 7.90 -8.47 -9.96
N TYR A 478 8.57 -9.57 -9.67
CA TYR A 478 7.90 -10.77 -9.22
C TYR A 478 8.39 -11.13 -7.81
N ARG A 479 7.71 -12.05 -7.13
CA ARG A 479 8.18 -12.72 -5.92
C ARG A 479 7.82 -14.19 -6.00
N TRP A 480 8.80 -15.06 -5.83
CA TRP A 480 8.60 -16.50 -5.82
C TRP A 480 8.42 -17.02 -4.39
N GLN A 481 7.55 -18.00 -4.21
CA GLN A 481 7.40 -18.65 -2.90
C GLN A 481 8.63 -19.52 -2.55
N ARG A 482 9.22 -20.14 -3.59
CA ARG A 482 10.42 -20.98 -3.50
C ARG A 482 11.66 -20.11 -3.74
N GLY A 483 12.39 -19.86 -2.67
CA GLY A 483 13.66 -19.17 -2.64
C GLY A 483 14.28 -19.41 -1.25
N GLY A 484 15.60 -19.28 -1.15
CA GLY A 484 16.37 -19.58 0.05
C GLY A 484 16.06 -18.71 1.28
N PRO A 485 17.01 -18.55 2.21
CA PRO A 485 16.78 -17.85 3.48
C PRO A 485 16.47 -16.36 3.27
N GLY A 486 15.66 -15.81 4.19
CA GLY A 486 15.18 -14.42 4.15
C GLY A 486 13.66 -14.29 4.04
N VAL A 487 13.14 -13.10 4.37
CA VAL A 487 11.73 -12.72 4.23
C VAL A 487 11.35 -12.59 2.75
N TRP A 488 12.23 -11.99 1.95
CA TRP A 488 12.01 -11.73 0.53
C TRP A 488 12.51 -12.85 -0.38
N LYS A 489 13.45 -13.66 0.13
CA LYS A 489 14.10 -14.78 -0.54
C LYS A 489 14.85 -14.37 -1.81
N THR A 490 15.35 -13.13 -1.85
CA THR A 490 15.97 -12.53 -3.04
C THR A 490 17.48 -12.72 -3.09
N GLY A 491 18.12 -13.09 -1.97
CA GLY A 491 19.57 -12.99 -1.80
C GLY A 491 20.30 -14.25 -1.35
N GLN A 492 19.79 -15.48 -1.61
CA GLN A 492 20.35 -16.76 -1.14
C GLN A 492 21.89 -16.84 -1.21
N GLU A 493 22.50 -16.35 -2.29
CA GLU A 493 23.96 -16.44 -2.51
C GLU A 493 24.78 -15.32 -1.85
N ARG A 494 24.12 -14.25 -1.38
CA ARG A 494 24.76 -13.24 -0.50
C ARG A 494 24.78 -13.68 0.96
N TRP A 495 23.98 -14.70 1.32
CA TRP A 495 24.06 -15.32 2.64
C TRP A 495 25.34 -16.14 2.81
N ASP A 496 25.89 -16.72 1.74
CA ASP A 496 27.13 -17.54 1.79
C ASP A 496 28.40 -16.74 2.20
N ALA A 497 28.35 -15.41 2.15
CA ALA A 497 29.39 -14.53 2.69
C ALA A 497 29.33 -14.40 4.23
N VAL A 498 28.29 -14.95 4.86
CA VAL A 498 28.11 -15.10 6.31
C VAL A 498 28.13 -16.60 6.62
N PRO A 499 29.02 -17.11 7.49
CA PRO A 499 29.13 -18.56 7.66
C PRO A 499 27.86 -19.15 8.30
N ARG A 500 27.14 -20.08 7.62
CA ARG A 500 26.74 -21.43 8.14
C ARG A 500 25.71 -22.24 7.31
N ASP A 501 25.93 -23.56 7.46
CA ASP A 501 25.14 -24.82 7.31
C ASP A 501 24.38 -25.15 5.99
N PRO A 502 24.67 -26.29 5.32
CA PRO A 502 24.24 -26.55 3.95
C PRO A 502 22.99 -27.43 3.91
N VAL A 503 21.79 -26.85 3.85
CA VAL A 503 20.61 -27.60 3.39
C VAL A 503 19.69 -26.73 2.55
N SER A 504 19.51 -27.18 1.30
CA SER A 504 18.47 -26.82 0.31
C SER A 504 18.76 -25.67 -0.66
N ASP A 505 19.45 -26.03 -1.74
CA ASP A 505 19.48 -25.32 -3.02
C ASP A 505 18.12 -25.45 -3.74
N THR A 506 17.56 -24.31 -4.15
CA THR A 506 16.89 -24.10 -5.44
C THR A 506 16.53 -22.61 -5.56
N ALA A 507 17.18 -21.93 -6.50
CA ALA A 507 17.16 -20.48 -6.64
C ALA A 507 15.98 -19.95 -7.49
N PRO A 508 15.51 -18.71 -7.28
CA PRO A 508 14.48 -18.08 -8.11
C PRO A 508 15.03 -17.57 -9.46
N THR A 509 14.28 -17.82 -10.54
CA THR A 509 14.47 -17.29 -11.90
C THR A 509 13.59 -16.05 -12.10
N TRP A 510 14.18 -14.91 -12.41
CA TRP A 510 13.44 -13.70 -12.80
C TRP A 510 13.39 -13.61 -14.32
N LEU A 511 12.21 -13.74 -14.94
CA LEU A 511 11.97 -13.41 -16.36
C LEU A 511 11.71 -11.92 -16.56
#